data_AF-A0A520PTF3-F1
#
_entry.id   AF-A0A520PTF3-F1
#
_cell.length_a   1.000
_cell.length_b   1.000
_cell.length_c   1.000
_cell.angle_alpha   90.00
_cell.angle_beta   90.00
_cell.angle_gamma   90.00
#
_symmetry.space_group_name_H-M   'P 1'
#
loop_
_entity.id
_entity.type
_entity.pdbx_description
1 polymer ?
#
loop_
_entity_poly.entity_id
_entity_poly.type
_entity_poly.pdbx_seq_one_letter_code
_entity_poly.pdbx_strand_id
1 'polypeptide(L)'
;MFDWRELLLRNQNQPAQTDRTTLKLLEEQLLHLLPPVVNALNATNILPLQPIWSKNEIALKFNIILEEVEQRYLVAWDHVRNAQIQKLEADYQNWYQAQLRSDKSLFSTYCQWQELLIQQHAQGWSSWIILGLKGHPFVARELKREQSLTPETELLLAEFFRCAKPLLQIDTDTVLKEFYSFQAAFTQQKPFLPRLFQEISDASEKEIFEKLGDNEFVEVARIFWNDVLVGK
;
A
#
# COMPACT_ATOMS: atom_id res chain seq x y z
N MET A 1 0.95 20.33 13.92
CA MET A 1 1.33 19.88 12.56
C MET A 1 2.68 20.52 12.27
N PHE A 2 3.71 19.70 12.09
CA PHE A 2 5.09 20.16 11.90
C PHE A 2 5.31 20.57 10.44
N ASP A 3 5.85 21.77 10.19
CA ASP A 3 6.04 22.30 8.84
C ASP A 3 7.43 21.92 8.31
N TRP A 4 7.48 20.83 7.55
CA TRP A 4 8.66 20.27 6.92
C TRP A 4 9.39 21.26 5.99
N ARG A 5 8.71 22.32 5.51
CA ARG A 5 9.30 23.34 4.64
C ARG A 5 10.34 24.19 5.37
N GLU A 6 10.14 24.47 6.66
CA GLU A 6 11.10 25.26 7.45
C GLU A 6 12.41 24.50 7.68
N LEU A 7 12.35 23.18 7.83
CA LEU A 7 13.53 22.34 8.07
C LEU A 7 14.40 22.21 6.82
N LEU A 8 13.77 22.08 5.65
CA LEU A 8 14.47 22.05 4.37
C LEU A 8 15.11 23.40 4.03
N LEU A 9 14.44 24.52 4.32
CA LEU A 9 14.99 25.86 4.13
C LEU A 9 16.19 26.15 5.05
N ARG A 10 16.22 25.61 6.27
CA ARG A 10 17.38 25.74 7.18
C ARG A 10 18.60 24.97 6.68
N ASN A 11 18.41 23.84 6.01
CA ASN A 11 19.49 22.94 5.60
C ASN A 11 20.09 23.26 4.22
N GLN A 12 19.48 24.19 3.44
CA GLN A 12 20.00 24.58 2.12
C GLN A 12 21.32 25.37 2.17
N ASN A 13 21.74 25.89 3.33
CA ASN A 13 22.89 26.82 3.44
C ASN A 13 24.12 26.26 4.18
N GLN A 14 24.21 24.95 4.44
CA GLN A 14 25.38 24.39 5.14
C GLN A 14 26.07 23.28 4.33
N PRO A 15 27.40 23.37 4.10
CA PRO A 15 28.14 22.28 3.47
C PRO A 15 28.32 21.11 4.45
N ALA A 16 27.86 19.94 4.01
CA ALA A 16 28.38 18.60 4.32
C ALA A 16 28.69 18.25 5.79
N GLN A 17 27.71 18.38 6.67
CA GLN A 17 27.46 17.34 7.67
C GLN A 17 25.96 17.09 7.64
N THR A 18 25.55 15.96 7.05
CA THR A 18 24.17 15.52 7.23
C THR A 18 23.97 15.34 8.73
N ASP A 19 23.15 16.22 9.32
CA ASP A 19 22.91 16.18 10.76
C ASP A 19 22.44 14.77 11.13
N ARG A 20 23.02 14.21 12.18
CA ARG A 20 22.66 12.90 12.73
C ARG A 20 21.16 12.84 13.04
N THR A 21 20.56 13.99 13.37
CA THR A 21 19.12 14.15 13.54
C THR A 21 18.35 13.89 12.24
N THR A 22 18.81 14.42 11.11
CA THR A 22 18.18 14.21 9.79
C THR A 22 18.27 12.76 9.34
N LEU A 23 19.43 12.10 9.54
CA LEU A 23 19.58 10.68 9.21
C LEU A 23 18.61 9.81 10.01
N LYS A 24 18.53 10.03 11.32
CA LYS A 24 17.64 9.28 12.20
C LYS A 24 16.16 9.47 11.81
N LEU A 25 15.76 10.68 11.45
CA LEU A 25 14.41 10.96 10.99
C LEU A 25 14.08 10.24 9.68
N LEU A 26 15.02 10.18 8.73
CA LEU A 26 14.85 9.42 7.48
C LEU A 26 14.76 7.91 7.74
N GLU A 27 15.56 7.37 8.66
CA GLU A 27 15.46 5.97 9.10
C GLU A 27 14.07 5.68 9.70
N GLU A 28 13.60 6.52 10.62
CA GLU A 28 12.28 6.37 11.26
C GLU A 28 11.14 6.43 10.23
N GLN A 29 11.24 7.30 9.23
CA GLN A 29 10.27 7.37 8.13
C GLN A 29 10.28 6.09 7.29
N LEU A 30 11.44 5.61 6.87
CA LEU A 30 11.53 4.38 6.08
C LEU A 30 11.05 3.15 6.85
N LEU A 31 11.29 3.09 8.17
CA LEU A 31 10.74 2.06 9.04
C LEU A 31 9.21 2.10 9.14
N HIS A 32 8.59 3.25 8.87
CA HIS A 32 7.13 3.37 8.81
C HIS A 32 6.58 3.02 7.42
N LEU A 33 7.26 3.45 6.36
CA LEU A 33 6.80 3.36 4.97
C LEU A 33 7.01 1.99 4.33
N LEU A 34 8.12 1.31 4.65
CA LEU A 34 8.49 0.04 4.02
C LEU A 34 7.61 -1.15 4.48
N PRO A 35 7.31 -1.35 5.78
CA PRO A 35 6.59 -2.54 6.22
C PRO A 35 5.20 -2.73 5.60
N PRO A 36 4.34 -1.71 5.43
CA PRO A 36 3.04 -1.88 4.77
C PRO A 36 3.16 -2.44 3.35
N VAL A 37 4.12 -1.94 2.56
CA VAL A 37 4.37 -2.38 1.18
C VAL A 37 4.86 -3.82 1.15
N VAL A 38 5.85 -4.14 1.99
CA VAL A 38 6.41 -5.51 2.11
C VAL A 38 5.34 -6.50 2.57
N ASN A 39 4.51 -6.13 3.55
CA ASN A 39 3.46 -6.99 4.06
C ASN A 39 2.39 -7.28 3.00
N ALA A 40 2.03 -6.28 2.17
CA ALA A 40 1.11 -6.48 1.06
C ALA A 40 1.70 -7.36 -0.05
N LEU A 41 2.97 -7.15 -0.43
CA LEU A 41 3.67 -8.04 -1.38
C LEU A 41 3.77 -9.47 -0.88
N ASN A 42 4.04 -9.65 0.42
CA ASN A 42 4.04 -10.98 1.02
C ASN A 42 2.65 -11.60 0.97
N ALA A 43 1.60 -10.82 1.24
CA ALA A 43 0.23 -11.31 1.17
C ALA A 43 -0.20 -11.72 -0.24
N THR A 44 0.25 -11.03 -1.31
CA THR A 44 -0.03 -11.47 -2.69
C THR A 44 0.62 -12.82 -3.02
N ASN A 45 1.73 -13.16 -2.38
CA ASN A 45 2.47 -14.41 -2.58
C ASN A 45 2.01 -15.55 -1.66
N ILE A 46 1.50 -15.25 -0.47
CA ILE A 46 1.20 -16.23 0.59
C ILE A 46 -0.29 -16.60 0.66
N LEU A 47 -1.17 -15.90 -0.06
CA LEU A 47 -2.61 -16.20 -0.10
C LEU A 47 -2.83 -17.72 -0.34
N PRO A 48 -3.38 -18.44 0.66
CA PRO A 48 -3.56 -19.88 0.56
C PRO A 48 -4.64 -20.14 -0.49
N LEU A 49 -4.26 -20.92 -1.52
CA LEU A 49 -4.96 -21.12 -2.80
C LEU A 49 -4.71 -19.95 -3.76
N GLN A 50 -4.03 -20.24 -4.87
CA GLN A 50 -3.70 -19.22 -5.88
C GLN A 50 -4.96 -18.45 -6.28
N PRO A 51 -5.01 -17.13 -6.02
CA PRO A 51 -6.13 -16.32 -6.45
C PRO A 51 -6.27 -16.47 -7.96
N ILE A 52 -7.50 -16.65 -8.45
CA ILE A 52 -7.78 -16.71 -9.89
C ILE A 52 -7.30 -15.41 -10.58
N TRP A 53 -7.13 -14.31 -9.84
CA TRP A 53 -6.61 -13.05 -10.37
C TRP A 53 -5.09 -12.96 -10.46
N SER A 54 -4.31 -13.94 -9.98
CA SER A 54 -2.85 -13.93 -10.19
C SER A 54 -2.45 -13.87 -11.68
N LYS A 55 -3.37 -14.27 -12.59
CA LYS A 55 -3.24 -14.15 -14.05
C LYS A 55 -3.95 -12.93 -14.64
N ASN A 56 -4.63 -12.13 -13.81
CA ASN A 56 -5.33 -10.93 -14.23
C ASN A 56 -4.30 -9.79 -14.39
N GLU A 57 -4.38 -9.07 -15.50
CA GLU A 57 -3.51 -7.94 -15.79
C GLU A 57 -3.51 -6.91 -14.65
N ILE A 58 -4.67 -6.67 -14.01
CA ILE A 58 -4.79 -5.75 -12.87
C ILE A 58 -3.89 -6.19 -11.69
N ALA A 59 -3.86 -7.48 -11.38
CA ALA A 59 -3.05 -8.00 -10.27
C ALA A 59 -1.54 -7.89 -10.56
N LEU A 60 -1.15 -8.13 -11.82
CA LEU A 60 0.24 -7.93 -12.26
C LEU A 60 0.64 -6.46 -12.11
N LYS A 61 -0.26 -5.54 -12.43
CA LYS A 61 -0.02 -4.09 -12.36
C LYS A 61 0.05 -3.61 -10.92
N PHE A 62 -0.81 -4.13 -10.04
CA PHE A 62 -0.73 -3.91 -8.60
C PHE A 62 0.63 -4.36 -8.03
N ASN A 63 1.06 -5.58 -8.33
CA ASN A 63 2.35 -6.09 -7.89
C ASN A 63 3.51 -5.23 -8.38
N ILE A 64 3.52 -4.83 -9.66
CA ILE A 64 4.55 -3.93 -10.23
C ILE A 64 4.62 -2.61 -9.44
N ILE A 65 3.48 -2.02 -9.09
CA ILE A 65 3.45 -0.77 -8.32
C ILE A 65 4.10 -0.98 -6.95
N LEU A 66 3.73 -2.03 -6.23
CA LEU A 66 4.28 -2.31 -4.90
C LEU A 66 5.76 -2.67 -4.95
N GLU A 67 6.20 -3.49 -5.91
CA GLU A 67 7.60 -3.88 -6.10
C GLU A 67 8.48 -2.68 -6.43
N GLU A 68 8.04 -1.77 -7.30
CA GLU A 68 8.81 -0.57 -7.63
C GLU A 68 8.92 0.38 -6.42
N VAL A 69 7.86 0.53 -5.62
CA VAL A 69 7.90 1.32 -4.38
C VAL A 69 8.84 0.67 -3.35
N GLU A 70 8.73 -0.65 -3.13
CA GLU A 70 9.60 -1.40 -2.22
C GLU A 70 11.08 -1.23 -2.61
N GLN A 71 11.43 -1.50 -3.86
CA GLN A 71 12.80 -1.37 -4.34
C GLN A 71 13.37 0.03 -4.11
N ARG A 72 12.56 1.06 -4.30
CA ARG A 72 12.97 2.45 -4.11
C ARG A 72 13.16 2.80 -2.65
N TYR A 73 12.33 2.28 -1.74
CA TYR A 73 12.55 2.42 -0.31
C TYR A 73 13.76 1.63 0.17
N LEU A 74 14.05 0.46 -0.38
CA LEU A 74 15.26 -0.32 -0.06
C LEU A 74 16.54 0.41 -0.49
N VAL A 75 16.55 1.01 -1.68
CA VAL A 75 17.66 1.87 -2.14
C VAL A 75 17.83 3.08 -1.21
N ALA A 76 16.73 3.74 -0.83
CA ALA A 76 16.78 4.84 0.12
C ALA A 76 17.32 4.41 1.49
N TRP A 77 16.89 3.24 1.97
CA TRP A 77 17.38 2.65 3.21
C TRP A 77 18.88 2.45 3.17
N ASP A 78 19.42 1.82 2.12
CA ASP A 78 20.87 1.64 1.98
C ASP A 78 21.63 2.98 2.01
N HIS A 79 21.17 3.97 1.26
CA HIS A 79 21.83 5.28 1.25
C HIS A 79 21.74 5.99 2.59
N VAL A 80 20.58 5.96 3.27
CA VAL A 80 20.41 6.59 4.59
C VAL A 80 21.30 5.91 5.62
N ARG A 81 21.33 4.57 5.65
CA ARG A 81 22.18 3.77 6.56
C ARG A 81 23.67 4.04 6.36
N ASN A 82 24.07 4.30 5.12
CA ASN A 82 25.46 4.60 4.76
C ASN A 82 25.79 6.11 4.80
N ALA A 83 24.88 6.97 5.28
CA ALA A 83 25.00 8.42 5.29
C ALA A 83 25.29 9.05 3.91
N GLN A 84 24.78 8.45 2.83
CA GLN A 84 24.99 8.84 1.44
C GLN A 84 23.84 9.68 0.88
N ILE A 85 23.43 10.74 1.58
CA ILE A 85 22.24 11.54 1.19
C ILE A 85 22.38 12.20 -0.18
N GLN A 86 23.57 12.67 -0.55
CA GLN A 86 23.80 13.26 -1.88
C GLN A 86 23.62 12.24 -3.01
N LYS A 87 23.95 10.96 -2.78
CA LYS A 87 23.71 9.90 -3.76
C LYS A 87 22.22 9.59 -3.86
N LEU A 88 21.53 9.51 -2.71
CA LEU A 88 20.07 9.36 -2.68
C LEU A 88 19.36 10.48 -3.45
N GLU A 89 19.79 11.72 -3.27
CA GLU A 89 19.26 12.89 -3.99
C GLU A 89 19.45 12.75 -5.51
N ALA A 90 20.66 12.42 -5.94
CA ALA A 90 20.95 12.19 -7.35
C ALA A 90 20.14 11.03 -7.95
N ASP A 91 20.01 9.92 -7.22
CA ASP A 91 19.26 8.74 -7.67
C ASP A 91 17.77 9.01 -7.78
N TYR A 92 17.17 9.72 -6.81
CA TYR A 92 15.78 10.13 -6.90
C TYR A 92 15.53 11.13 -8.01
N GLN A 93 16.43 12.09 -8.22
CA GLN A 93 16.31 13.04 -9.33
C GLN A 93 16.37 12.32 -10.68
N ASN A 94 17.31 11.39 -10.86
CA ASN A 94 17.45 10.59 -12.08
C ASN A 94 16.22 9.71 -12.32
N TRP A 95 15.74 9.02 -11.28
CA TRP A 95 14.55 8.20 -11.39
C TRP A 95 13.31 9.04 -11.74
N TYR A 96 13.11 10.17 -11.05
CA TYR A 96 11.96 11.04 -11.29
C TYR A 96 11.96 11.58 -12.73
N GLN A 97 13.11 11.98 -13.26
CA GLN A 97 13.24 12.39 -14.67
C GLN A 97 12.95 11.24 -15.64
N ALA A 98 13.31 10.00 -15.30
CA ALA A 98 12.96 8.83 -16.09
C ALA A 98 11.45 8.57 -16.09
N GLN A 99 10.77 8.76 -14.95
CA GLN A 99 9.32 8.63 -14.85
C GLN A 99 8.57 9.64 -15.72
N LEU A 100 8.99 10.91 -15.73
CA LEU A 100 8.36 11.95 -16.56
C LEU A 100 8.45 11.68 -18.07
N ARG A 101 9.44 10.90 -18.51
CA ARG A 101 9.67 10.60 -19.94
C ARG A 101 9.03 9.27 -20.38
N SER A 102 8.48 8.51 -19.43
CA SER A 102 7.97 7.16 -19.69
C SER A 102 6.45 7.12 -19.63
N ASP A 103 5.84 6.70 -20.73
CA ASP A 103 4.41 6.35 -20.78
C ASP A 103 4.08 5.10 -19.94
N LYS A 104 5.11 4.38 -19.49
CA LYS A 104 5.02 3.22 -18.59
C LYS A 104 5.59 3.51 -17.21
N SER A 105 5.53 4.76 -16.77
CA SER A 105 5.91 5.16 -15.41
C SER A 105 5.00 4.50 -14.37
N LEU A 106 5.48 4.41 -13.13
CA LEU A 106 4.70 4.05 -11.95
C LEU A 106 3.42 4.90 -11.90
N PHE A 107 3.59 6.20 -12.12
CA PHE A 107 2.50 7.16 -12.12
C PHE A 107 1.48 6.92 -13.23
N SER A 108 1.93 6.81 -14.49
CA SER A 108 1.02 6.62 -15.63
C SER A 108 0.27 5.29 -15.49
N THR A 109 0.97 4.25 -15.02
CA THR A 109 0.38 2.95 -14.72
C THR A 109 -0.70 3.08 -13.66
N TYR A 110 -0.42 3.74 -12.53
CA TYR A 110 -1.42 3.95 -11.49
C TYR A 110 -2.64 4.70 -12.00
N CYS A 111 -2.45 5.85 -12.65
CA CYS A 111 -3.57 6.66 -13.16
C CYS A 111 -4.45 5.90 -14.15
N GLN A 112 -3.84 5.21 -15.12
CA GLN A 112 -4.57 4.43 -16.12
C GLN A 112 -5.45 3.36 -15.47
N TRP A 113 -4.89 2.60 -14.53
CA TRP A 113 -5.64 1.53 -13.87
C TRP A 113 -6.64 2.06 -12.85
N GLN A 114 -6.32 3.14 -12.14
CA GLN A 114 -7.23 3.78 -11.22
C GLN A 114 -8.50 4.26 -11.95
N GLU A 115 -8.35 4.94 -13.09
CA GLU A 115 -9.49 5.35 -13.93
C GLU A 115 -10.34 4.17 -14.39
N LEU A 116 -9.71 3.11 -14.90
CA LEU A 116 -10.40 1.89 -15.35
C LEU A 116 -11.15 1.20 -14.20
N LEU A 117 -10.52 1.12 -13.03
CA LEU A 117 -11.10 0.50 -11.85
C LEU A 117 -12.26 1.32 -11.30
N ILE A 118 -12.18 2.65 -11.29
CA ILE A 118 -13.28 3.52 -10.85
C ILE A 118 -14.52 3.37 -11.73
N GLN A 119 -14.33 3.20 -13.04
CA GLN A 119 -15.44 2.94 -13.97
C GLN A 119 -16.16 1.61 -13.68
N GLN A 120 -15.45 0.63 -13.14
CA GLN A 120 -15.99 -0.70 -12.82
C GLN A 120 -16.47 -0.80 -11.37
N HIS A 121 -15.82 -0.07 -10.47
CA HIS A 121 -15.91 -0.20 -9.02
C HIS A 121 -15.71 1.18 -8.36
N ALA A 122 -16.68 1.66 -7.59
CA ALA A 122 -16.69 3.03 -7.06
C ALA A 122 -15.45 3.44 -6.24
N GLN A 123 -14.69 2.49 -5.68
CA GLN A 123 -13.49 2.77 -4.86
C GLN A 123 -12.16 2.30 -5.50
N GLY A 124 -12.13 1.99 -6.81
CA GLY A 124 -10.89 1.68 -7.52
C GLY A 124 -10.18 0.41 -7.02
N TRP A 125 -8.90 0.53 -6.66
CA TRP A 125 -8.06 -0.58 -6.18
C TRP A 125 -8.61 -1.29 -4.94
N SER A 126 -9.09 -0.56 -3.94
CA SER A 126 -9.60 -1.18 -2.69
C SER A 126 -10.82 -2.05 -2.97
N SER A 127 -11.78 -1.53 -3.73
CA SER A 127 -12.97 -2.30 -4.15
C SER A 127 -12.60 -3.50 -5.01
N TRP A 128 -11.59 -3.38 -5.89
CA TRP A 128 -11.09 -4.51 -6.67
C TRP A 128 -10.47 -5.60 -5.79
N ILE A 129 -9.62 -5.25 -4.81
CA ILE A 129 -9.03 -6.22 -3.86
C ILE A 129 -10.14 -6.95 -3.10
N ILE A 130 -11.11 -6.20 -2.60
CA ILE A 130 -12.26 -6.69 -1.84
C ILE A 130 -13.12 -7.65 -2.68
N LEU A 131 -13.52 -7.24 -3.89
CA LEU A 131 -14.33 -8.05 -4.81
C LEU A 131 -13.59 -9.29 -5.27
N GLY A 132 -12.29 -9.12 -5.47
CA GLY A 132 -11.40 -10.22 -5.63
C GLY A 132 -11.60 -11.18 -4.47
N LEU A 133 -11.19 -10.83 -3.26
CA LEU A 133 -11.20 -11.74 -2.11
C LEU A 133 -12.58 -12.42 -1.98
N LYS A 134 -13.67 -11.68 -2.24
CA LYS A 134 -15.04 -12.20 -2.34
C LYS A 134 -15.24 -13.32 -3.35
N GLY A 135 -14.71 -13.17 -4.55
CA GLY A 135 -14.76 -14.15 -5.62
C GLY A 135 -13.86 -15.37 -5.41
N HIS A 136 -13.08 -15.44 -4.33
CA HIS A 136 -12.22 -16.58 -4.08
C HIS A 136 -13.04 -17.88 -3.88
N PRO A 137 -12.80 -18.97 -4.64
CA PRO A 137 -13.70 -20.13 -4.68
C PRO A 137 -13.94 -20.80 -3.34
N PHE A 138 -12.90 -20.91 -2.50
CA PHE A 138 -13.02 -21.47 -1.17
C PHE A 138 -13.90 -20.59 -0.27
N VAL A 139 -13.62 -19.28 -0.25
CA VAL A 139 -14.33 -18.32 0.61
C VAL A 139 -15.79 -18.18 0.17
N ALA A 140 -16.03 -18.03 -1.13
CA ALA A 140 -17.37 -17.96 -1.71
C ALA A 140 -18.20 -19.24 -1.44
N ARG A 141 -17.56 -20.41 -1.39
CA ARG A 141 -18.24 -21.68 -1.12
C ARG A 141 -18.59 -21.83 0.36
N GLU A 142 -17.65 -21.60 1.26
CA GLU A 142 -17.86 -21.84 2.68
C GLU A 142 -18.75 -20.78 3.32
N LEU A 143 -18.66 -19.51 2.89
CA LEU A 143 -19.50 -18.44 3.47
C LEU A 143 -20.92 -18.38 2.91
N LYS A 144 -21.19 -19.00 1.76
CA LYS A 144 -22.57 -19.17 1.25
C LYS A 144 -23.32 -20.33 1.90
N ARG A 145 -22.61 -21.23 2.58
CA ARG A 145 -23.25 -22.31 3.34
C ARG A 145 -23.72 -21.70 4.65
N GLU A 146 -25.02 -21.43 4.76
CA GLU A 146 -25.67 -20.96 6.00
C GLU A 146 -25.62 -21.99 7.15
N GLN A 147 -24.85 -23.07 6.99
CA GLN A 147 -24.63 -24.10 8.00
C GLN A 147 -23.45 -23.71 8.90
N SER A 148 -23.46 -24.20 10.15
CA SER A 148 -22.32 -24.05 11.07
C SER A 148 -21.04 -24.60 10.42
N LEU A 149 -20.00 -23.77 10.34
CA LEU A 149 -18.69 -24.15 9.82
C LEU A 149 -18.10 -25.26 10.69
N THR A 150 -17.37 -26.19 10.07
CA THR A 150 -16.55 -27.15 10.84
C THR A 150 -15.35 -26.41 11.45
N PRO A 151 -14.82 -26.84 12.61
CA PRO A 151 -13.63 -26.24 13.21
C PRO A 151 -12.45 -26.15 12.24
N GLU A 152 -12.25 -27.16 11.39
CA GLU A 152 -11.19 -27.16 10.38
C GLU A 152 -11.41 -26.09 9.31
N THR A 153 -12.66 -25.85 8.91
CA THR A 153 -12.99 -24.79 7.95
C THR A 153 -12.85 -23.41 8.57
N GLU A 154 -13.18 -23.25 9.84
CA GLU A 154 -12.96 -22.00 10.59
C GLU A 154 -11.48 -21.65 10.66
N LEU A 155 -10.60 -22.62 10.96
CA LEU A 155 -9.16 -22.42 10.97
C LEU A 155 -8.60 -22.03 9.60
N LEU A 156 -9.09 -22.66 8.53
CA LEU A 156 -8.67 -22.33 7.15
C LEU A 156 -9.15 -20.94 6.73
N LEU A 157 -10.36 -20.53 7.11
CA LEU A 157 -10.87 -19.18 6.86
C LEU A 157 -10.07 -18.15 7.66
N ALA A 158 -9.78 -18.40 8.94
CA ALA A 158 -8.93 -17.54 9.73
C ALA A 158 -7.55 -17.38 9.09
N GLU A 159 -6.94 -18.47 8.64
CA GLU A 159 -5.63 -18.41 8.00
C GLU A 159 -5.67 -17.63 6.68
N PHE A 160 -6.72 -17.83 5.87
CA PHE A 160 -6.95 -17.04 4.65
C PHE A 160 -7.05 -15.56 4.96
N PHE A 161 -7.90 -15.17 5.92
CA PHE A 161 -8.09 -13.77 6.29
C PHE A 161 -6.84 -13.15 6.91
N ARG A 162 -6.05 -13.94 7.64
CA ARG A 162 -4.80 -13.49 8.26
C ARG A 162 -3.80 -13.15 7.17
N CYS A 163 -3.75 -13.97 6.12
CA CYS A 163 -2.93 -13.72 4.94
C CYS A 163 -3.48 -12.57 4.09
N ALA A 164 -4.80 -12.39 3.99
CA ALA A 164 -5.42 -11.32 3.22
C ALA A 164 -5.37 -9.94 3.91
N LYS A 165 -5.25 -9.90 5.24
CA LYS A 165 -5.30 -8.68 6.05
C LYS A 165 -4.37 -7.57 5.53
N PRO A 166 -3.08 -7.83 5.19
CA PRO A 166 -2.22 -6.79 4.64
C PRO A 166 -2.72 -6.18 3.33
N LEU A 167 -3.40 -6.96 2.47
CA LEU A 167 -3.98 -6.46 1.22
C LEU A 167 -5.21 -5.59 1.44
N LEU A 168 -5.98 -5.88 2.49
CA LEU A 168 -7.14 -5.07 2.85
C LEU A 168 -6.75 -3.76 3.52
N GLN A 169 -5.59 -3.73 4.17
CA GLN A 169 -5.07 -2.55 4.87
C GLN A 169 -4.22 -1.65 3.97
N ILE A 170 -3.78 -2.14 2.80
CA ILE A 170 -2.98 -1.34 1.89
C ILE A 170 -3.90 -0.51 0.98
N ASP A 171 -3.86 0.79 1.17
CA ASP A 171 -4.43 1.75 0.25
C ASP A 171 -3.35 2.17 -0.76
N THR A 172 -3.56 1.83 -2.03
CA THR A 172 -2.59 2.12 -3.11
C THR A 172 -2.38 3.62 -3.31
N ASP A 173 -3.42 4.43 -3.13
CA ASP A 173 -3.36 5.89 -3.24
C ASP A 173 -2.54 6.47 -2.09
N THR A 174 -2.74 5.97 -0.87
CA THR A 174 -1.96 6.37 0.31
C THR A 174 -0.50 5.97 0.15
N VAL A 175 -0.20 4.75 -0.27
CA VAL A 175 1.18 4.29 -0.53
C VAL A 175 1.88 5.19 -1.54
N LEU A 176 1.21 5.53 -2.65
CA LEU A 176 1.80 6.42 -3.66
C LEU A 176 1.93 7.85 -3.15
N LYS A 177 0.97 8.36 -2.39
CA LYS A 177 1.04 9.69 -1.76
C LYS A 177 2.24 9.81 -0.85
N GLU A 178 2.41 8.84 0.03
CA GLU A 178 3.54 8.79 0.95
C GLU A 178 4.87 8.65 0.19
N PHE A 179 4.91 7.79 -0.83
CA PHE A 179 6.09 7.60 -1.67
C PHE A 179 6.53 8.88 -2.39
N TYR A 180 5.62 9.56 -3.10
CA TYR A 180 5.94 10.81 -3.77
C TYR A 180 6.23 11.95 -2.79
N SER A 181 5.60 11.94 -1.61
CA SER A 181 5.90 12.92 -0.56
C SER A 181 7.30 12.72 0.02
N PHE A 182 7.71 11.47 0.23
CA PHE A 182 9.07 11.14 0.65
C PHE A 182 10.10 11.58 -0.39
N GLN A 183 9.86 11.27 -1.66
CA GLN A 183 10.76 11.68 -2.75
C GLN A 183 10.85 13.19 -2.95
N ALA A 184 9.76 13.94 -2.72
CA ALA A 184 9.73 15.40 -2.85
C ALA A 184 10.77 16.09 -1.95
N ALA A 185 11.17 15.46 -0.84
CA ALA A 185 12.24 15.96 0.02
C ALA A 185 13.61 16.03 -0.68
N PHE A 186 13.81 15.23 -1.73
CA PHE A 186 15.08 15.10 -2.45
C PHE A 186 15.05 15.74 -3.84
N THR A 187 13.89 15.80 -4.50
CA THR A 187 13.82 16.31 -5.88
C THR A 187 13.56 17.82 -5.97
N GLN A 188 13.26 18.47 -4.83
CA GLN A 188 12.77 19.86 -4.75
C GLN A 188 11.51 20.12 -5.60
N GLN A 189 10.83 19.05 -6.03
CA GLN A 189 9.60 19.12 -6.80
C GLN A 189 8.38 18.94 -5.89
N LYS A 190 7.27 19.56 -6.25
CA LYS A 190 6.00 19.33 -5.53
C LYS A 190 5.55 17.88 -5.75
N PRO A 191 4.88 17.25 -4.77
CA PRO A 191 4.29 15.92 -4.94
C PRO A 191 3.49 15.87 -6.25
N PHE A 192 3.78 14.87 -7.07
CA PHE A 192 3.33 14.78 -8.46
C PHE A 192 1.92 14.20 -8.61
N LEU A 193 1.29 13.75 -7.52
CA LEU A 193 -0.04 13.16 -7.62
C LEU A 193 -1.11 14.25 -7.89
N PRO A 194 -1.90 14.14 -8.97
CA PRO A 194 -3.10 14.91 -9.12
C PRO A 194 -4.02 14.59 -7.93
N ARG A 195 -4.78 15.58 -7.49
CA ARG A 195 -5.91 15.36 -6.58
C ARG A 195 -6.95 14.52 -7.32
N LEU A 196 -6.79 13.21 -7.31
CA LEU A 196 -7.74 12.31 -7.95
C LEU A 196 -9.02 12.16 -7.11
N PHE A 197 -9.00 12.39 -5.79
CA PHE A 197 -10.22 12.39 -4.96
C PHE A 197 -10.21 13.40 -3.79
N GLN A 198 -11.41 13.91 -3.47
CA GLN A 198 -11.76 14.51 -2.18
C GLN A 198 -11.83 13.41 -1.12
N GLU A 199 -11.32 13.71 0.07
CA GLU A 199 -11.29 12.83 1.25
C GLU A 199 -12.67 12.20 1.51
N ILE A 200 -12.71 10.87 1.63
CA ILE A 200 -13.85 10.13 2.17
C ILE A 200 -13.53 9.79 3.62
N SER A 201 -14.52 9.99 4.51
CA SER A 201 -14.40 9.82 5.95
C SER A 201 -13.92 8.42 6.36
N ASP A 202 -12.72 8.38 6.95
CA ASP A 202 -12.02 7.22 7.54
C ASP A 202 -12.81 6.41 8.60
N ALA A 203 -13.96 6.92 9.07
CA ALA A 203 -14.60 6.42 10.29
C ALA A 203 -15.15 4.99 10.16
N SER A 204 -15.64 4.58 8.99
CA SER A 204 -16.32 3.27 8.82
C SER A 204 -15.33 2.12 8.61
N GLU A 205 -14.30 2.33 7.80
CA GLU A 205 -13.29 1.31 7.49
C GLU A 205 -12.32 1.12 8.66
N LYS A 206 -11.91 2.21 9.31
CA LYS A 206 -10.98 2.16 10.45
C LYS A 206 -11.54 1.40 11.66
N GLU A 207 -12.81 1.63 12.02
CA GLU A 207 -13.47 0.93 13.13
C GLU A 207 -13.55 -0.60 12.89
N ILE A 208 -13.75 -0.97 11.63
CA ILE A 208 -13.82 -2.36 11.20
C ILE A 208 -12.43 -3.03 11.22
N PHE A 209 -11.40 -2.33 10.76
CA PHE A 209 -10.02 -2.85 10.74
C PHE A 209 -9.35 -2.89 12.11
N GLU A 210 -9.69 -1.99 13.03
CA GLU A 210 -9.23 -2.01 14.42
C GLU A 210 -9.74 -3.25 15.17
N LYS A 211 -10.98 -3.71 14.87
CA LYS A 211 -11.56 -4.92 15.47
C LYS A 211 -10.91 -6.24 14.99
N LEU A 212 -10.23 -6.24 13.84
CA LEU A 212 -9.46 -7.39 13.33
C LEU A 212 -8.08 -7.56 14.00
N GLY A 213 -7.76 -6.75 15.02
CA GLY A 213 -6.50 -6.76 15.74
C GLY A 213 -6.32 -7.89 16.75
N ASP A 214 -7.43 -8.40 17.32
CA ASP A 214 -7.38 -9.32 18.45
C ASP A 214 -7.68 -10.77 18.05
N ASN A 215 -7.13 -11.73 18.79
CA ASN A 215 -7.09 -13.18 18.54
C ASN A 215 -8.46 -13.91 18.36
N GLU A 216 -9.57 -13.19 18.19
CA GLU A 216 -10.93 -13.67 17.91
C GLU A 216 -11.26 -13.58 16.41
N PHE A 217 -10.30 -13.98 15.59
CA PHE A 217 -10.23 -13.62 14.18
C PHE A 217 -11.33 -14.26 13.30
N VAL A 218 -11.92 -15.39 13.70
CA VAL A 218 -12.95 -16.09 12.91
C VAL A 218 -14.30 -15.35 12.95
N GLU A 219 -14.80 -15.03 14.14
CA GLU A 219 -16.11 -14.41 14.31
C GLU A 219 -16.10 -12.97 13.75
N VAL A 220 -15.03 -12.21 14.02
CA VAL A 220 -14.85 -10.85 13.50
C VAL A 220 -14.64 -10.84 12.00
N ALA A 221 -13.85 -11.76 11.42
CA ALA A 221 -13.72 -11.84 9.98
C ALA A 221 -15.03 -12.28 9.32
N ARG A 222 -15.82 -13.16 9.95
CA ARG A 222 -17.16 -13.54 9.46
C ARG A 222 -18.15 -12.37 9.51
N ILE A 223 -18.15 -11.58 10.59
CA ILE A 223 -18.98 -10.37 10.76
C ILE A 223 -18.57 -9.31 9.74
N PHE A 224 -17.27 -8.97 9.68
CA PHE A 224 -16.70 -8.09 8.67
C PHE A 224 -17.11 -8.50 7.26
N TRP A 225 -17.01 -9.79 6.94
CA TRP A 225 -17.38 -10.29 5.63
C TRP A 225 -18.88 -10.23 5.34
N ASN A 226 -19.73 -10.56 6.31
CA ASN A 226 -21.17 -10.49 6.14
C ASN A 226 -21.66 -9.04 5.99
N ASP A 227 -21.10 -8.11 6.77
CA ASP A 227 -21.50 -6.70 6.80
C ASP A 227 -20.91 -5.89 5.64
N VAL A 228 -19.67 -6.18 5.22
CA VAL A 228 -18.98 -5.43 4.15
C VAL A 228 -19.19 -6.04 2.76
N LEU A 229 -19.40 -7.36 2.65
CA LEU A 229 -19.34 -8.06 1.35
C LEU A 229 -20.60 -8.81 0.93
N VAL A 230 -21.44 -9.29 1.85
CA VAL A 230 -22.66 -10.05 1.48
C VAL A 230 -23.87 -9.14 1.33
N GLY A 231 -23.86 -7.95 1.94
CA GLY A 231 -24.95 -6.99 1.85
C GLY A 231 -26.16 -7.44 2.67
N LYS A 232 -26.41 -6.72 3.76
CA LYS A 232 -27.77 -6.37 4.16
C LYS A 232 -27.99 -4.90 3.83
#